data_AF-A0A078HLX5-F1
#
_entry.id   AF-A0A078HLX5-F1
#
_cell.length_a   1.000
_cell.length_b   1.000
_cell.length_c   1.000
_cell.angle_alpha   90.00
_cell.angle_beta   90.00
_cell.angle_gamma   90.00
#
_symmetry.space_group_name_H-M   'P 1'
#
loop_
_entity.id
_entity.type
_entity.pdbx_description
1 polymer ?
#
loop_
_entity_poly.entity_id
_entity_poly.type
_entity_poly.pdbx_seq_one_letter_code
_entity_poly.pdbx_strand_id
1 'polypeptide(L)'
;MLVALFTLYHSPPLQIVESTSSFVILEPNIATDLRYISTAEINWNHMSHIVKSYLPSRSEYQGTGFLNVNNMEIDQWKEVMKFGYEHIDLHLDHAADNITWDSLYPEWIDEAEKFQVPICPSLPWVQVPGKPRIDLVVTKLPCNVSGTWSRDVVRLHLQLAVARVASSSKGLHDVHVILVTGFFPIPNLFTGQELVTRQGNTWLYKPNLSQLRQKLQLPIGSCELFVPLQAKGYVCGATAAAQSIRMSGSTHDLVILVDDSITEHHRNGLESAGWKIHMFQRIRNPKVKPNTYNEWNYSKFCLWQLSEYDKIIFVDADMLILRNIYFLFEFPEISAMGNDGTLFNSGLMVVEPSNVTFKLLMDHMDEVVSYNGGDQGYLKEIFTWWHHIPKHMNFLKHFWAGDKPKINRLKTKLFGFDPPVLYVVHYLGYNKPWLCLRDYDCNWNVEGYHQFASDEAHKTWWRVHDAMPESLQRFCLLRSEQKAKLDWDRRQTDKGKYIDGHWKIKIEDNRLETCFETFCNWEIMLLNWGETNTTGNSSIAASSPSLKTAAKTSL
;
A
#
# COMPACT_ATOMS: atom_id res chain seq x y z
N MET A 1 1.49 12.55 11.39
CA MET A 1 2.92 12.18 11.43
C MET A 1 3.12 11.00 10.50
N LEU A 2 3.80 11.25 9.38
CA LEU A 2 4.06 10.27 8.32
C LEU A 2 5.57 10.32 8.06
N VAL A 3 6.24 9.18 8.08
CA VAL A 3 7.70 9.06 8.01
C VAL A 3 8.11 8.51 6.64
N ALA A 4 9.21 8.99 6.07
CA ALA A 4 9.70 8.49 4.79
C ALA A 4 11.23 8.55 4.63
N LEU A 5 11.73 7.73 3.70
CA LEU A 5 13.12 7.52 3.32
C LEU A 5 13.32 7.90 1.85
N PHE A 6 14.46 8.50 1.49
CA PHE A 6 14.63 9.20 0.21
C PHE A 6 16.03 9.05 -0.41
N THR A 7 16.12 8.82 -1.73
CA THR A 7 17.41 8.86 -2.47
C THR A 7 17.37 9.88 -3.60
N LEU A 8 18.56 10.32 -3.99
CA LEU A 8 18.87 10.86 -5.29
C LEU A 8 20.09 10.08 -5.81
N TYR A 9 19.97 9.39 -6.96
CA TYR A 9 20.89 9.50 -8.11
C TYR A 9 20.55 8.49 -9.22
N HIS A 10 20.87 8.85 -10.47
CA HIS A 10 20.75 7.97 -11.64
C HIS A 10 21.69 6.74 -11.60
N SER A 11 21.35 5.71 -12.36
CA SER A 11 22.29 4.66 -12.81
C SER A 11 21.90 4.09 -14.20
N PRO A 12 22.84 3.46 -14.94
CA PRO A 12 22.70 3.19 -16.38
C PRO A 12 22.05 1.84 -16.71
N PRO A 13 21.59 1.61 -17.95
CA PRO A 13 20.94 0.36 -18.35
C PRO A 13 21.91 -0.82 -18.50
N LEU A 14 21.54 -1.97 -17.95
CA LEU A 14 22.22 -3.26 -18.13
C LEU A 14 21.62 -4.06 -19.30
N GLN A 15 22.48 -4.66 -20.13
CA GLN A 15 22.09 -5.58 -21.21
C GLN A 15 22.19 -7.04 -20.77
N ILE A 16 21.10 -7.81 -20.88
CA ILE A 16 21.12 -9.29 -20.87
C ILE A 16 20.21 -9.80 -22.02
N VAL A 17 20.53 -10.99 -22.55
CA VAL A 17 20.05 -11.53 -23.83
C VAL A 17 18.74 -12.34 -23.68
N GLU A 18 17.82 -12.18 -24.64
CA GLU A 18 16.61 -13.00 -24.81
C GLU A 18 16.91 -14.18 -25.75
N SER A 19 16.50 -15.42 -25.39
CA SER A 19 16.65 -16.61 -26.26
C SER A 19 15.36 -16.92 -27.03
N THR A 20 15.47 -17.14 -28.33
CA THR A 20 14.33 -17.45 -29.21
C THR A 20 14.01 -18.95 -29.28
N SER A 21 12.73 -19.31 -29.23
CA SER A 21 12.22 -20.55 -29.81
C SER A 21 10.98 -20.25 -30.67
N SER A 22 10.69 -21.12 -31.65
CA SER A 22 9.69 -20.86 -32.69
C SER A 22 8.92 -22.13 -33.05
N PHE A 23 7.60 -22.08 -32.95
CA PHE A 23 6.67 -23.12 -33.44
C PHE A 23 5.43 -22.48 -34.08
N VAL A 24 4.72 -23.25 -34.91
CA VAL A 24 3.83 -22.70 -35.96
C VAL A 24 2.47 -23.40 -35.95
N ILE A 25 1.42 -22.59 -35.77
CA ILE A 25 0.01 -22.72 -36.22
C ILE A 25 -0.78 -24.01 -35.90
N LEU A 26 -1.92 -23.83 -35.23
CA LEU A 26 -3.21 -24.42 -35.65
C LEU A 26 -4.39 -23.65 -35.03
N GLU A 27 -5.35 -23.23 -35.85
CA GLU A 27 -6.56 -22.50 -35.42
C GLU A 27 -7.65 -23.43 -34.85
N PRO A 28 -8.39 -22.97 -33.84
CA PRO A 28 -9.78 -23.38 -33.61
C PRO A 28 -10.76 -22.19 -33.66
N ASN A 29 -12.01 -22.44 -34.07
CA ASN A 29 -13.07 -21.42 -34.15
C ASN A 29 -13.23 -20.64 -32.83
N ILE A 30 -13.01 -19.32 -32.87
CA ILE A 30 -13.15 -18.44 -31.71
C ILE A 30 -14.65 -18.21 -31.44
N ALA A 31 -15.14 -18.72 -30.31
CA ALA A 31 -16.39 -18.25 -29.73
C ALA A 31 -16.18 -16.83 -29.17
N THR A 32 -16.99 -15.86 -29.59
CA THR A 32 -16.90 -14.49 -29.09
C THR A 32 -17.42 -14.40 -27.66
N ASP A 33 -16.52 -14.24 -26.71
CA ASP A 33 -16.84 -14.04 -25.30
C ASP A 33 -17.57 -12.70 -25.11
N LEU A 34 -18.81 -12.78 -24.62
CA LEU A 34 -19.67 -11.63 -24.40
C LEU A 34 -19.08 -10.63 -23.38
N ARG A 35 -18.17 -11.07 -22.49
CA ARG A 35 -17.49 -10.20 -21.51
C ARG A 35 -16.56 -9.17 -22.17
N TYR A 36 -16.06 -9.44 -23.38
CA TYR A 36 -15.16 -8.53 -24.10
C TYR A 36 -15.91 -7.44 -24.89
N ILE A 37 -17.20 -7.63 -25.17
CA ILE A 37 -18.00 -6.71 -25.99
C ILE A 37 -18.13 -5.34 -25.31
N SER A 38 -17.46 -4.34 -25.88
CA SER A 38 -17.55 -2.95 -25.40
C SER A 38 -18.73 -2.20 -26.03
N THR A 39 -19.70 -1.86 -25.20
CA THR A 39 -20.86 -1.00 -25.50
C THR A 39 -20.51 0.49 -25.69
N ALA A 40 -19.24 0.89 -25.50
CA ALA A 40 -18.84 2.28 -25.69
C ALA A 40 -18.88 2.67 -27.18
N GLU A 41 -19.61 3.73 -27.53
CA GLU A 41 -19.64 4.28 -28.89
C GLU A 41 -18.43 5.18 -29.17
N ILE A 42 -17.82 5.08 -30.35
CA ILE A 42 -16.74 5.99 -30.76
C ILE A 42 -17.33 7.32 -31.25
N ASN A 43 -17.05 8.42 -30.54
CA ASN A 43 -17.37 9.76 -31.05
C ASN A 43 -16.34 10.17 -32.11
N TRP A 44 -16.68 9.95 -33.38
CA TRP A 44 -15.79 10.22 -34.51
C TRP A 44 -15.39 11.70 -34.68
N ASN A 45 -16.19 12.65 -34.19
CA ASN A 45 -15.81 14.06 -34.20
C ASN A 45 -14.67 14.34 -33.19
N HIS A 46 -14.79 13.80 -31.97
CA HIS A 46 -13.71 13.83 -30.98
C HIS A 46 -12.47 13.10 -31.49
N MET A 47 -12.64 11.90 -32.05
CA MET A 47 -11.53 11.12 -32.58
C MET A 47 -10.79 11.86 -33.71
N SER A 48 -11.55 12.45 -34.65
CA SER A 48 -10.98 13.24 -35.74
C SER A 48 -10.27 14.51 -35.24
N HIS A 49 -10.76 15.13 -34.16
CA HIS A 49 -10.07 16.24 -33.51
C HIS A 49 -8.76 15.77 -32.82
N ILE A 50 -8.81 14.68 -32.04
CA ILE A 50 -7.64 14.14 -31.35
C ILE A 50 -6.53 13.79 -32.35
N VAL A 51 -6.88 13.05 -33.41
CA VAL A 51 -5.97 12.66 -34.50
C VAL A 51 -5.35 13.86 -35.23
N LYS A 52 -6.09 14.96 -35.41
CA LYS A 52 -5.60 16.17 -36.11
C LYS A 52 -4.77 17.11 -35.24
N SER A 53 -5.00 17.12 -33.92
CA SER A 53 -4.45 18.14 -33.02
C SER A 53 -3.33 17.66 -32.11
N TYR A 54 -3.20 16.35 -31.88
CA TYR A 54 -2.27 15.80 -30.89
C TYR A 54 -1.35 14.67 -31.38
N LEU A 55 -1.62 14.05 -32.53
CA LEU A 55 -0.70 13.08 -33.12
C LEU A 55 0.32 13.79 -34.03
N PRO A 56 1.61 13.35 -34.04
CA PRO A 56 2.65 13.81 -34.96
C PRO A 56 2.30 13.73 -36.46
N SER A 57 3.22 14.20 -37.31
CA SER A 57 2.93 14.38 -38.74
C SER A 57 2.52 13.07 -39.42
N ARG A 58 1.58 13.18 -40.35
CA ARG A 58 0.98 12.04 -41.07
C ARG A 58 2.01 11.19 -41.86
N SER A 59 3.22 11.72 -42.09
CA SER A 59 4.33 11.00 -42.73
C SER A 59 5.14 10.09 -41.81
N GLU A 60 4.96 10.15 -40.49
CA GLU A 60 5.82 9.43 -39.51
C GLU A 60 5.22 8.11 -38.99
N TYR A 61 3.89 7.97 -39.02
CA TYR A 61 3.18 6.76 -38.63
C TYR A 61 3.27 5.69 -39.73
N GLN A 62 3.61 4.47 -39.38
CA GLN A 62 3.66 3.33 -40.29
C GLN A 62 2.45 2.41 -40.14
N GLY A 63 1.96 2.22 -38.91
CA GLY A 63 0.80 1.37 -38.66
C GLY A 63 -0.01 1.66 -37.40
N THR A 64 -1.30 1.32 -37.46
CA THR A 64 -2.23 1.33 -36.32
C THR A 64 -2.64 -0.10 -35.97
N GLY A 65 -2.46 -0.49 -34.71
CA GLY A 65 -2.97 -1.73 -34.15
C GLY A 65 -4.31 -1.50 -33.45
N PHE A 66 -5.34 -2.26 -33.82
CA PHE A 66 -6.64 -2.28 -33.16
C PHE A 66 -6.71 -3.50 -32.24
N LEU A 67 -7.33 -3.36 -31.08
CA LEU A 67 -7.64 -4.48 -30.18
C LEU A 67 -9.05 -4.25 -29.62
N ASN A 68 -9.93 -5.25 -29.72
CA ASN A 68 -11.32 -5.15 -29.29
C ASN A 68 -12.08 -3.95 -29.91
N VAL A 69 -11.89 -3.73 -31.21
CA VAL A 69 -12.61 -2.73 -32.02
C VAL A 69 -13.31 -3.49 -33.15
N ASN A 70 -14.55 -3.14 -33.52
CA ASN A 70 -15.26 -3.92 -34.55
C ASN A 70 -14.87 -3.47 -35.97
N ASN A 71 -15.03 -4.36 -36.95
CA ASN A 71 -14.61 -4.11 -38.34
C ASN A 71 -15.22 -2.84 -38.96
N MET A 72 -16.48 -2.49 -38.65
CA MET A 72 -17.10 -1.26 -39.17
C MET A 72 -16.48 -0.01 -38.54
N GLU A 73 -16.08 -0.08 -37.27
CA GLU A 73 -15.34 0.98 -36.59
C GLU A 73 -13.91 1.12 -37.16
N ILE A 74 -13.26 0.00 -37.50
CA ILE A 74 -11.95 -0.01 -38.18
C ILE A 74 -12.06 0.58 -39.60
N ASP A 75 -13.16 0.36 -40.32
CA ASP A 75 -13.42 1.00 -41.62
C ASP A 75 -13.68 2.51 -41.47
N GLN A 76 -14.46 2.93 -40.47
CA GLN A 76 -14.65 4.35 -40.15
C GLN A 76 -13.34 5.04 -39.72
N TRP A 77 -12.42 4.32 -39.08
CA TRP A 77 -11.08 4.82 -38.74
C TRP A 77 -10.24 5.14 -39.98
N LYS A 78 -10.27 4.29 -41.02
CA LYS A 78 -9.50 4.47 -42.27
C LYS A 78 -9.82 5.81 -42.93
N GLU A 79 -11.10 6.22 -42.93
CA GLU A 79 -11.54 7.53 -43.45
C GLU A 79 -11.04 8.72 -42.61
N VAL A 80 -10.93 8.57 -41.29
CA VAL A 80 -10.41 9.64 -40.40
C VAL A 80 -8.90 9.86 -40.59
N MET A 81 -8.12 8.77 -40.68
CA MET A 81 -6.69 8.85 -40.98
C MET A 81 -6.42 9.26 -42.43
N LYS A 82 -7.28 8.85 -43.37
CA LYS A 82 -7.07 8.85 -44.83
C LYS A 82 -5.95 7.90 -45.27
N PHE A 83 -6.12 7.34 -46.46
CA PHE A 83 -5.30 6.26 -47.03
C PHE A 83 -3.78 6.51 -46.95
N GLY A 84 -3.03 5.49 -46.52
CA GLY A 84 -1.56 5.51 -46.50
C GLY A 84 -0.90 4.57 -45.49
N TYR A 85 -1.61 4.13 -44.45
CA TYR A 85 -1.08 3.34 -43.34
C TYR A 85 -1.43 1.85 -43.46
N GLU A 86 -0.59 0.99 -42.89
CA GLU A 86 -0.98 -0.39 -42.64
C GLU A 86 -1.81 -0.49 -41.35
N HIS A 87 -2.79 -1.40 -41.35
CA HIS A 87 -3.72 -1.58 -40.25
C HIS A 87 -3.68 -3.04 -39.79
N ILE A 88 -3.50 -3.25 -38.49
CA ILE A 88 -3.43 -4.58 -37.87
C ILE A 88 -4.63 -4.72 -36.93
N ASP A 89 -5.39 -5.80 -37.08
CA ASP A 89 -6.26 -6.27 -36.00
C ASP A 89 -5.47 -7.23 -35.11
N LEU A 90 -5.40 -6.94 -33.81
CA LEU A 90 -4.54 -7.62 -32.84
C LEU A 90 -5.35 -8.68 -32.10
N HIS A 91 -5.15 -9.94 -32.47
CA HIS A 91 -5.79 -11.05 -31.78
C HIS A 91 -5.28 -11.19 -30.34
N LEU A 92 -6.23 -11.36 -29.41
CA LEU A 92 -6.01 -11.65 -28.00
C LEU A 92 -6.95 -12.79 -27.60
N ASP A 93 -6.38 -13.94 -27.21
CA ASP A 93 -7.17 -15.04 -26.67
C ASP A 93 -7.91 -14.60 -25.41
N HIS A 94 -9.19 -14.94 -25.28
CA HIS A 94 -9.97 -14.56 -24.11
C HIS A 94 -9.43 -15.23 -22.83
N ALA A 95 -9.35 -14.48 -21.74
CA ALA A 95 -9.10 -15.04 -20.40
C ALA A 95 -10.16 -16.09 -20.06
N ALA A 96 -9.78 -17.23 -19.48
CA ALA A 96 -10.72 -18.32 -19.22
C ALA A 96 -11.91 -17.90 -18.33
N ASP A 97 -13.07 -18.53 -18.52
CA ASP A 97 -14.34 -18.15 -17.86
C ASP A 97 -14.29 -18.28 -16.33
N ASN A 98 -13.40 -19.13 -15.81
CA ASN A 98 -13.15 -19.32 -14.38
C ASN A 98 -12.18 -18.30 -13.76
N ILE A 99 -11.60 -17.38 -14.55
CA ILE A 99 -10.78 -16.29 -14.01
C ILE A 99 -11.71 -15.15 -13.59
N THR A 100 -12.01 -15.10 -12.29
CA THR A 100 -12.71 -13.99 -11.64
C THR A 100 -11.72 -12.92 -11.17
N TRP A 101 -12.21 -11.75 -10.75
CA TRP A 101 -11.33 -10.78 -10.08
C TRP A 101 -10.70 -11.41 -8.84
N ASP A 102 -11.50 -12.16 -8.07
CA ASP A 102 -11.11 -12.82 -6.84
C ASP A 102 -10.17 -14.03 -7.03
N SER A 103 -9.84 -14.42 -8.26
CA SER A 103 -8.80 -15.42 -8.54
C SER A 103 -7.44 -14.80 -8.89
N LEU A 104 -7.43 -13.61 -9.50
CA LEU A 104 -6.23 -12.76 -9.64
C LEU A 104 -5.92 -12.02 -8.33
N TYR A 105 -6.95 -11.62 -7.61
CA TYR A 105 -6.92 -10.79 -6.41
C TYR A 105 -7.72 -11.49 -5.29
N PRO A 106 -7.22 -12.59 -4.68
CA PRO A 106 -8.00 -13.39 -3.71
C PRO A 106 -8.14 -12.77 -2.31
N GLU A 107 -9.20 -13.13 -1.61
CA GLU A 107 -9.43 -12.75 -0.20
C GLU A 107 -8.45 -13.43 0.79
N TRP A 108 -7.82 -14.55 0.43
CA TRP A 108 -6.85 -15.24 1.27
C TRP A 108 -5.84 -16.07 0.47
N ILE A 109 -4.57 -16.03 0.89
CA ILE A 109 -3.46 -16.75 0.26
C ILE A 109 -2.45 -17.28 1.32
N ASP A 110 -1.84 -18.43 1.07
CA ASP A 110 -0.84 -19.08 1.93
C ASP A 110 0.58 -18.53 1.71
N GLU A 111 0.87 -17.33 2.24
CA GLU A 111 2.17 -16.61 2.16
C GLU A 111 3.38 -17.36 2.79
N ALA A 112 3.26 -18.66 3.02
CA ALA A 112 4.24 -19.50 3.69
C ALA A 112 4.30 -20.95 3.15
N GLU A 113 3.65 -21.23 2.02
CA GLU A 113 3.70 -22.52 1.30
C GLU A 113 3.41 -23.76 2.18
N LYS A 114 2.51 -23.64 3.17
CA LYS A 114 2.27 -24.70 4.17
C LYS A 114 1.30 -25.78 3.70
N PHE A 115 0.46 -25.49 2.71
CA PHE A 115 -0.59 -26.38 2.24
C PHE A 115 -0.58 -26.56 0.71
N GLN A 116 -0.43 -25.47 -0.05
CA GLN A 116 -0.19 -25.50 -1.50
C GLN A 116 0.42 -24.17 -1.95
N VAL A 117 1.22 -24.19 -3.02
CA VAL A 117 1.69 -22.95 -3.67
C VAL A 117 0.50 -22.28 -4.37
N PRO A 118 0.28 -20.96 -4.20
CA PRO A 118 -0.80 -20.25 -4.89
C PRO A 118 -0.57 -20.23 -6.40
N ILE A 119 -1.41 -20.95 -7.16
CA ILE A 119 -1.37 -20.92 -8.63
C ILE A 119 -2.19 -19.70 -9.08
N CYS A 120 -1.59 -18.50 -8.98
CA CYS A 120 -2.23 -17.27 -9.44
C CYS A 120 -2.43 -17.37 -10.98
N PRO A 121 -3.67 -17.25 -11.50
CA PRO A 121 -4.00 -17.67 -12.86
C PRO A 121 -3.40 -16.74 -13.92
N SER A 122 -2.72 -17.32 -14.91
CA SER A 122 -2.15 -16.57 -16.02
C SER A 122 -3.24 -16.08 -16.98
N LEU A 123 -3.29 -14.76 -17.19
CA LEU A 123 -3.98 -14.20 -18.36
C LEU A 123 -3.18 -14.53 -19.63
N PRO A 124 -3.85 -14.75 -20.78
CA PRO A 124 -3.19 -14.81 -22.08
C PRO A 124 -2.38 -13.55 -22.40
N TRP A 125 -1.53 -13.63 -23.42
CA TRP A 125 -0.76 -12.48 -23.90
C TRP A 125 -0.98 -12.27 -25.39
N VAL A 126 -1.38 -11.06 -25.77
CA VAL A 126 -1.42 -10.59 -27.17
C VAL A 126 -0.09 -10.88 -27.85
N GLN A 127 -0.17 -11.49 -29.03
CA GLN A 127 0.99 -11.73 -29.88
C GLN A 127 1.25 -10.46 -30.68
N VAL A 128 2.39 -9.80 -30.41
CA VAL A 128 2.75 -8.57 -31.11
C VAL A 128 3.46 -8.92 -32.42
N PRO A 129 2.92 -8.52 -33.59
CA PRO A 129 3.55 -8.82 -34.88
C PRO A 129 4.83 -8.01 -35.08
N GLY A 130 5.85 -8.63 -35.66
CA GLY A 130 7.13 -7.96 -35.94
C GLY A 130 7.09 -6.94 -37.10
N LYS A 131 6.04 -6.97 -37.93
CA LYS A 131 5.73 -6.00 -38.98
C LYS A 131 4.21 -5.96 -39.23
N PRO A 132 3.63 -4.84 -39.69
CA PRO A 132 4.25 -3.51 -39.80
C PRO A 132 4.61 -2.92 -38.42
N ARG A 133 5.36 -1.82 -38.41
CA ARG A 133 5.65 -1.07 -37.19
C ARG A 133 4.35 -0.46 -36.66
N ILE A 134 4.05 -0.70 -35.38
CA ILE A 134 2.91 -0.10 -34.70
C ILE A 134 3.36 1.20 -34.02
N ASP A 135 2.67 2.29 -34.34
CA ASP A 135 2.89 3.64 -33.77
C ASP A 135 1.68 4.15 -32.99
N LEU A 136 0.51 3.56 -33.24
CA LEU A 136 -0.74 3.82 -32.54
C LEU A 136 -1.42 2.51 -32.16
N VAL A 137 -1.86 2.39 -30.91
CA VAL A 137 -2.75 1.30 -30.46
C VAL A 137 -4.12 1.90 -30.12
N VAL A 138 -5.21 1.34 -30.66
CA VAL A 138 -6.59 1.79 -30.44
C VAL A 138 -7.41 0.66 -29.84
N THR A 139 -8.09 0.91 -28.72
CA THR A 139 -8.80 -0.14 -27.98
C THR A 139 -10.06 0.36 -27.30
N LYS A 140 -11.16 -0.41 -27.41
CA LYS A 140 -12.37 -0.19 -26.62
C LYS A 140 -12.34 -1.07 -25.38
N LEU A 141 -12.63 -0.49 -24.22
CA LEU A 141 -12.72 -1.25 -22.97
C LEU A 141 -14.20 -1.43 -22.58
N PRO A 142 -14.63 -2.62 -22.11
CA PRO A 142 -16.00 -2.83 -21.66
C PRO A 142 -16.34 -1.89 -20.49
N CYS A 143 -17.63 -1.56 -20.41
CA CYS A 143 -18.18 -0.53 -19.54
C CYS A 143 -19.46 -1.05 -18.86
N ASN A 144 -19.31 -1.91 -17.85
CA ASN A 144 -20.44 -2.41 -17.08
C ASN A 144 -20.89 -1.36 -16.04
N VAL A 145 -22.10 -0.82 -16.19
CA VAL A 145 -22.65 0.25 -15.35
C VAL A 145 -23.36 -0.30 -14.09
N SER A 146 -23.71 -1.60 -14.06
CA SER A 146 -24.45 -2.22 -12.95
C SER A 146 -23.57 -3.02 -11.97
N GLY A 147 -22.24 -2.93 -12.09
CA GLY A 147 -21.30 -3.65 -11.22
C GLY A 147 -20.03 -2.86 -10.91
N THR A 148 -19.07 -3.50 -10.22
CA THR A 148 -17.77 -2.91 -9.85
C THR A 148 -16.84 -2.81 -11.05
N TRP A 149 -17.07 -1.83 -11.93
CA TRP A 149 -16.32 -1.57 -13.17
C TRP A 149 -14.79 -1.47 -13.01
N SER A 150 -14.31 -1.13 -11.81
CA SER A 150 -12.88 -1.04 -11.46
C SER A 150 -12.23 -2.39 -11.18
N ARG A 151 -13.04 -3.42 -10.88
CA ARG A 151 -12.64 -4.79 -10.55
C ARG A 151 -13.09 -5.77 -11.64
N ASP A 152 -12.78 -5.43 -12.88
CA ASP A 152 -13.16 -6.19 -14.07
C ASP A 152 -11.93 -6.83 -14.73
N VAL A 153 -11.92 -8.16 -14.80
CA VAL A 153 -10.81 -8.97 -15.33
C VAL A 153 -10.52 -8.65 -16.80
N VAL A 154 -11.57 -8.44 -17.59
CA VAL A 154 -11.45 -8.20 -19.03
C VAL A 154 -10.93 -6.80 -19.31
N ARG A 155 -11.43 -5.82 -18.55
CA ARG A 155 -10.93 -4.45 -18.55
C ARG A 155 -9.44 -4.38 -18.17
N LEU A 156 -9.01 -5.15 -17.17
CA LEU A 156 -7.60 -5.30 -16.81
C LEU A 156 -6.80 -5.96 -17.94
N HIS A 157 -7.28 -7.09 -18.44
CA HIS A 157 -6.61 -7.90 -19.47
C HIS A 157 -6.35 -7.11 -20.77
N LEU A 158 -7.38 -6.43 -21.29
CA LEU A 158 -7.27 -5.59 -22.49
C LEU A 158 -6.24 -4.46 -22.30
N GLN A 159 -6.20 -3.82 -21.13
CA GLN A 159 -5.23 -2.75 -20.87
C GLN A 159 -3.79 -3.26 -20.77
N LEU A 160 -3.58 -4.42 -20.14
CA LEU A 160 -2.27 -5.09 -20.11
C LEU A 160 -1.81 -5.51 -21.51
N ALA A 161 -2.74 -5.97 -22.36
CA ALA A 161 -2.46 -6.28 -23.76
C ALA A 161 -2.06 -5.03 -24.56
N VAL A 162 -2.82 -3.92 -24.47
CA VAL A 162 -2.46 -2.64 -25.09
C VAL A 162 -1.06 -2.18 -24.65
N ALA A 163 -0.78 -2.26 -23.35
CA ALA A 163 0.50 -1.85 -22.80
C ALA A 163 1.66 -2.73 -23.31
N ARG A 164 1.43 -4.04 -23.50
CA ARG A 164 2.40 -4.97 -24.11
C ARG A 164 2.66 -4.64 -25.58
N VAL A 165 1.61 -4.29 -26.34
CA VAL A 165 1.76 -3.84 -27.73
C VAL A 165 2.56 -2.54 -27.78
N ALA A 166 2.24 -1.56 -26.94
CA ALA A 166 2.94 -0.27 -26.92
C ALA A 166 4.43 -0.42 -26.55
N SER A 167 4.73 -1.10 -25.44
CA SER A 167 6.10 -1.31 -24.95
C SER A 167 6.96 -2.24 -25.82
N SER A 168 6.36 -2.94 -26.79
CA SER A 168 7.06 -3.85 -27.72
C SER A 168 8.14 -3.17 -28.57
N SER A 169 8.01 -1.86 -28.84
CA SER A 169 9.00 -1.07 -29.57
C SER A 169 10.32 -0.88 -28.79
N LYS A 170 10.36 -1.28 -27.51
CA LYS A 170 11.54 -1.20 -26.62
C LYS A 170 12.14 0.22 -26.52
N GLY A 171 11.34 1.26 -26.81
CA GLY A 171 11.78 2.67 -26.82
C GLY A 171 12.49 3.13 -28.09
N LEU A 172 12.48 2.33 -29.18
CA LEU A 172 13.06 2.71 -30.47
C LEU A 172 12.30 3.85 -31.17
N HIS A 173 11.00 3.98 -30.87
CA HIS A 173 10.12 5.03 -31.35
C HIS A 173 8.95 5.23 -30.37
N ASP A 174 8.40 6.44 -30.36
CA ASP A 174 7.20 6.78 -29.59
C ASP A 174 5.98 5.98 -30.09
N VAL A 175 5.24 5.35 -29.17
CA VAL A 175 3.95 4.71 -29.47
C VAL A 175 2.86 5.41 -28.68
N HIS A 176 1.77 5.77 -29.36
CA HIS A 176 0.61 6.41 -28.75
C HIS A 176 -0.49 5.38 -28.48
N VAL A 177 -1.29 5.60 -27.44
CA VAL A 177 -2.35 4.69 -27.01
C VAL A 177 -3.67 5.44 -26.90
N ILE A 178 -4.70 4.94 -27.58
CA ILE A 178 -6.07 5.45 -27.51
C ILE A 178 -6.96 4.41 -26.83
N LEU A 179 -7.52 4.78 -25.68
CA LEU A 179 -8.52 3.99 -24.96
C LEU A 179 -9.89 4.64 -25.11
N VAL A 180 -10.86 3.90 -25.60
CA VAL A 180 -12.26 4.33 -25.74
C VAL A 180 -13.08 3.68 -24.63
N THR A 181 -13.46 4.47 -23.63
CA THR A 181 -14.21 4.03 -22.45
C THR A 181 -14.75 5.22 -21.65
N GLY A 182 -15.97 5.07 -21.10
CA GLY A 182 -16.54 6.08 -20.20
C GLY A 182 -15.86 6.14 -18.83
N PHE A 183 -15.27 5.02 -18.39
CA PHE A 183 -14.62 4.85 -17.09
C PHE A 183 -13.11 5.09 -17.16
N PHE A 184 -12.49 5.45 -16.03
CA PHE A 184 -11.05 5.77 -15.96
C PHE A 184 -10.16 4.53 -16.27
N PRO A 185 -9.11 4.65 -17.12
CA PRO A 185 -8.08 3.60 -17.30
C PRO A 185 -7.29 3.30 -16.01
N ILE A 186 -6.51 2.22 -15.95
CA ILE A 186 -5.76 1.85 -14.73
C ILE A 186 -4.69 2.92 -14.42
N PRO A 187 -4.77 3.67 -13.29
CA PRO A 187 -4.00 4.91 -13.08
C PRO A 187 -2.48 4.75 -13.07
N ASN A 188 -1.97 3.59 -12.66
CA ASN A 188 -0.53 3.31 -12.61
C ASN A 188 0.00 2.53 -13.83
N LEU A 189 -0.89 2.08 -14.73
CA LEU A 189 -0.54 1.50 -16.03
C LEU A 189 -0.56 2.55 -17.15
N PHE A 190 -1.52 3.48 -17.12
CA PHE A 190 -1.63 4.63 -18.00
C PHE A 190 -1.79 5.89 -17.15
N THR A 191 -0.67 6.53 -16.81
CA THR A 191 -0.62 7.57 -15.78
C THR A 191 -1.16 8.91 -16.26
N GLY A 192 -1.59 9.74 -15.31
CA GLY A 192 -1.98 11.12 -15.59
C GLY A 192 -0.85 12.01 -16.13
N GLN A 193 0.41 11.59 -16.02
CA GLN A 193 1.57 12.27 -16.61
C GLN A 193 1.72 11.92 -18.11
N GLU A 194 1.28 10.73 -18.51
CA GLU A 194 1.32 10.23 -19.89
C GLU A 194 0.05 10.61 -20.68
N LEU A 195 -0.98 11.15 -20.01
CA LEU A 195 -2.25 11.56 -20.64
C LEU A 195 -2.07 12.84 -21.46
N VAL A 196 -2.17 12.72 -22.78
CA VAL A 196 -2.06 13.84 -23.73
C VAL A 196 -3.36 14.64 -23.80
N THR A 197 -4.50 13.95 -23.87
CA THR A 197 -5.83 14.59 -23.88
C THR A 197 -6.96 13.58 -23.61
N ARG A 198 -8.12 14.09 -23.16
CA ARG A 198 -9.38 13.34 -23.05
C ARG A 198 -10.49 14.15 -23.71
N GLN A 199 -11.28 13.53 -24.59
CA GLN A 199 -12.50 14.11 -25.13
C GLN A 199 -13.69 13.15 -24.95
N GLY A 200 -14.47 13.39 -23.91
CA GLY A 200 -15.59 12.52 -23.50
C GLY A 200 -15.10 11.15 -23.02
N ASN A 201 -15.34 10.11 -23.82
CA ASN A 201 -14.92 8.74 -23.57
C ASN A 201 -13.62 8.35 -24.31
N THR A 202 -13.02 9.24 -25.10
CA THR A 202 -11.77 8.96 -25.82
C THR A 202 -10.58 9.54 -25.05
N TRP A 203 -9.63 8.69 -24.66
CA TRP A 203 -8.43 9.03 -23.92
C TRP A 203 -7.19 8.78 -24.79
N LEU A 204 -6.33 9.78 -25.00
CA LEU A 204 -5.04 9.63 -25.71
C LEU A 204 -3.89 9.72 -24.71
N TYR A 205 -3.05 8.69 -24.69
CA TYR A 205 -1.81 8.61 -23.91
C TYR A 205 -0.58 8.52 -24.80
N LYS A 206 0.54 9.04 -24.30
CA LYS A 206 1.90 8.82 -24.80
C LYS A 206 2.73 8.19 -23.67
N PRO A 207 2.67 6.85 -23.48
CA PRO A 207 3.31 6.18 -22.36
C PRO A 207 4.84 6.19 -22.41
N ASN A 208 5.47 6.18 -21.24
CA ASN A 208 6.89 5.92 -21.05
C ASN A 208 7.15 4.42 -21.25
N LEU A 209 7.56 4.06 -22.46
CA LEU A 209 7.72 2.69 -22.94
C LEU A 209 8.70 1.85 -22.09
N SER A 210 9.70 2.49 -21.48
CA SER A 210 10.67 1.83 -20.61
C SER A 210 10.05 1.47 -19.25
N GLN A 211 9.37 2.42 -18.60
CA GLN A 211 8.64 2.17 -17.35
C GLN A 211 7.50 1.16 -17.59
N LEU A 212 6.77 1.30 -18.70
CA LEU A 212 5.67 0.40 -19.05
C LEU A 212 6.17 -1.05 -19.23
N ARG A 213 7.33 -1.23 -19.89
CA ARG A 213 7.96 -2.55 -20.03
C ARG A 213 8.39 -3.15 -18.69
N GLN A 214 8.94 -2.34 -17.77
CA GLN A 214 9.30 -2.79 -16.42
C GLN A 214 8.07 -3.23 -15.63
N LYS A 215 7.01 -2.42 -15.62
CA LYS A 215 5.75 -2.74 -14.91
C LYS A 215 5.11 -4.03 -15.46
N LEU A 216 5.19 -4.28 -16.77
CA LEU A 216 4.69 -5.51 -17.42
C LEU A 216 5.54 -6.77 -17.20
N GLN A 217 6.70 -6.68 -16.55
CA GLN A 217 7.47 -7.85 -16.10
C GLN A 217 6.99 -8.38 -14.73
N LEU A 218 6.13 -7.63 -14.04
CA LEU A 218 5.63 -7.95 -12.71
C LEU A 218 4.35 -8.81 -12.81
N PRO A 219 4.10 -9.71 -11.84
CA PRO A 219 2.95 -10.61 -11.88
C PRO A 219 1.62 -9.85 -11.87
N ILE A 220 0.59 -10.47 -12.44
CA ILE A 220 -0.76 -9.93 -12.51
C ILE A 220 -1.55 -10.47 -11.33
N GLY A 221 -2.12 -9.56 -10.53
CA GLY A 221 -2.89 -9.93 -9.35
C GLY A 221 -2.13 -9.72 -8.04
N SER A 222 -2.87 -9.59 -6.95
CA SER A 222 -2.31 -9.56 -5.60
C SER A 222 -2.74 -10.80 -4.82
N CYS A 223 -2.11 -11.91 -5.16
CA CYS A 223 -2.17 -13.11 -4.33
C CYS A 223 -1.33 -12.97 -3.04
N GLU A 224 -1.35 -11.79 -2.38
CA GLU A 224 -0.88 -11.49 -1.01
C GLU A 224 -1.41 -10.08 -0.52
N LEU A 225 -1.14 -9.61 0.73
CA LEU A 225 -2.20 -9.22 1.73
C LEU A 225 -2.28 -7.71 2.46
N PHE A 226 -2.96 -7.42 3.64
CA PHE A 226 -3.62 -6.15 4.28
C PHE A 226 -3.55 -5.79 5.84
N VAL A 227 -3.27 -4.53 6.32
CA VAL A 227 -3.87 -3.73 7.49
C VAL A 227 -3.02 -2.50 8.02
N PRO A 228 -3.64 -1.42 8.61
CA PRO A 228 -2.94 -0.19 9.05
C PRO A 228 -3.23 0.32 10.51
N LEU A 229 -2.57 1.42 10.96
CA LEU A 229 -2.74 2.06 12.30
C LEU A 229 -2.63 3.62 12.34
N GLN A 230 -2.35 4.27 13.49
CA GLN A 230 -2.80 5.67 13.77
C GLN A 230 -1.97 6.52 14.78
N ALA A 231 -1.79 7.81 14.46
CA ALA A 231 -0.53 8.55 14.65
C ALA A 231 -0.30 9.50 15.86
N LYS A 232 -1.16 9.62 16.91
CA LYS A 232 -0.96 10.71 17.91
C LYS A 232 0.19 10.53 18.92
N GLY A 233 0.50 9.30 19.32
CA GLY A 233 1.61 9.02 20.24
C GLY A 233 3.00 8.90 19.59
N TYR A 234 3.18 9.33 18.34
CA TYR A 234 4.21 8.74 17.45
C TYR A 234 5.52 9.55 17.38
N VAL A 235 5.72 10.60 18.17
CA VAL A 235 7.02 11.31 18.21
C VAL A 235 8.14 10.34 18.61
N CYS A 236 7.95 9.62 19.73
CA CYS A 236 8.88 8.58 20.18
C CYS A 236 9.06 7.44 19.16
N GLY A 237 7.98 7.04 18.49
CA GLY A 237 8.03 6.05 17.41
C GLY A 237 8.87 6.51 16.23
N ALA A 238 8.70 7.76 15.79
CA ALA A 238 9.47 8.37 14.72
C ALA A 238 10.94 8.63 15.08
N THR A 239 11.26 9.01 16.33
CA THR A 239 12.67 9.12 16.77
C THR A 239 13.34 7.76 16.81
N ALA A 240 12.66 6.72 17.30
CA ALA A 240 13.16 5.34 17.25
C ALA A 240 13.27 4.80 15.81
N ALA A 241 12.33 5.16 14.92
CA ALA A 241 12.42 4.83 13.50
C ALA A 241 13.67 5.45 12.86
N ALA A 242 13.91 6.75 13.04
CA ALA A 242 15.13 7.42 12.55
C ALA A 242 16.41 6.77 13.11
N GLN A 243 16.44 6.48 14.41
CA GLN A 243 17.58 5.80 15.04
C GLN A 243 17.81 4.43 14.41
N SER A 244 16.77 3.59 14.26
CA SER A 244 16.88 2.26 13.63
C SER A 244 17.39 2.36 12.19
N ILE A 245 16.88 3.33 11.43
CA ILE A 245 17.31 3.63 10.08
C ILE A 245 18.81 3.99 10.06
N ARG A 246 19.27 4.94 10.88
CA ARG A 246 20.70 5.32 10.94
C ARG A 246 21.58 4.14 11.39
N MET A 247 21.15 3.36 12.39
CA MET A 247 21.82 2.14 12.83
C MET A 247 21.92 1.07 11.72
N SER A 248 20.98 1.04 10.77
CA SER A 248 21.04 0.16 9.60
C SER A 248 22.07 0.57 8.53
N GLY A 249 22.89 1.59 8.81
CA GLY A 249 23.89 2.17 7.89
C GLY A 249 23.30 3.21 6.95
N SER A 250 22.17 3.83 7.31
CA SER A 250 21.45 4.72 6.41
C SER A 250 22.05 6.14 6.35
N THR A 251 22.53 6.56 5.19
CA THR A 251 22.96 7.94 4.88
C THR A 251 21.86 8.80 4.25
N HIS A 252 20.84 8.17 3.66
CA HIS A 252 19.75 8.82 2.94
C HIS A 252 18.96 9.87 3.72
N ASP A 253 18.26 10.72 2.97
CA ASP A 253 17.38 11.72 3.55
C ASP A 253 16.20 11.06 4.28
N LEU A 254 15.78 11.72 5.35
CA LEU A 254 14.66 11.33 6.20
C LEU A 254 13.74 12.54 6.27
N VAL A 255 12.50 12.42 5.80
CA VAL A 255 11.50 13.51 5.86
C VAL A 255 10.31 13.04 6.65
N ILE A 256 9.73 13.94 7.44
CA ILE A 256 8.54 13.67 8.23
C ILE A 256 7.46 14.72 7.95
N LEU A 257 6.26 14.27 7.57
CA LEU A 257 5.11 15.14 7.40
C LEU A 257 4.47 15.40 8.77
N VAL A 258 4.42 16.68 9.17
CA VAL A 258 3.79 17.14 10.42
C VAL A 258 2.84 18.31 10.16
N ASP A 259 1.78 18.35 10.95
CA ASP A 259 0.80 19.43 10.97
C ASP A 259 0.93 20.29 12.23
N ASP A 260 0.18 21.39 12.28
CA ASP A 260 0.23 22.39 13.36
C ASP A 260 -0.08 21.83 14.76
N SER A 261 -0.64 20.61 14.89
CA SER A 261 -0.81 19.95 16.19
C SER A 261 0.45 19.34 16.79
N ILE A 262 1.55 19.23 16.02
CA ILE A 262 2.88 18.87 16.54
C ILE A 262 3.59 20.14 17.00
N THR A 263 3.73 20.32 18.32
CA THR A 263 4.34 21.54 18.89
C THR A 263 5.82 21.67 18.52
N GLU A 264 6.31 22.91 18.52
CA GLU A 264 7.71 23.24 18.21
C GLU A 264 8.73 22.38 18.97
N HIS A 265 8.55 22.18 20.28
CA HIS A 265 9.41 21.30 21.08
C HIS A 265 9.53 19.87 20.50
N HIS A 266 8.44 19.30 19.97
CA HIS A 266 8.47 18.00 19.32
C HIS A 266 9.08 18.05 17.91
N ARG A 267 8.87 19.14 17.16
CA ARG A 267 9.51 19.33 15.83
C ARG A 267 11.03 19.41 15.97
N ASN A 268 11.53 20.22 16.90
CA ASN A 268 12.96 20.34 17.18
C ASN A 268 13.57 19.00 17.67
N GLY A 269 12.77 18.18 18.35
CA GLY A 269 13.13 16.80 18.72
C GLY A 269 13.25 15.84 17.54
N LEU A 270 12.35 15.96 16.56
CA LEU A 270 12.41 15.20 15.31
C LEU A 270 13.61 15.63 14.44
N GLU A 271 13.88 16.94 14.35
CA GLU A 271 15.08 17.48 13.69
C GLU A 271 16.37 16.96 14.35
N SER A 272 16.39 16.92 15.68
CA SER A 272 17.50 16.36 16.46
C SER A 272 17.69 14.85 16.28
N ALA A 273 16.64 14.13 15.84
CA ALA A 273 16.73 12.73 15.42
C ALA A 273 17.12 12.57 13.93
N GLY A 274 17.29 13.67 13.20
CA GLY A 274 17.68 13.69 11.79
C GLY A 274 16.53 13.72 10.78
N TRP A 275 15.30 14.04 11.20
CA TRP A 275 14.17 14.28 10.28
C TRP A 275 14.21 15.70 9.72
N LYS A 276 14.15 15.83 8.39
CA LYS A 276 13.71 17.06 7.72
C LYS A 276 12.21 17.24 7.94
N ILE A 277 11.80 18.40 8.47
CA ILE A 277 10.39 18.69 8.75
C ILE A 277 9.73 19.24 7.48
N HIS A 278 8.67 18.58 7.01
CA HIS A 278 7.79 19.12 5.97
C HIS A 278 6.42 19.44 6.61
N MET A 279 6.10 20.73 6.73
CA MET A 279 4.83 21.20 7.27
C MET A 279 3.71 21.00 6.24
N PHE A 280 2.59 20.41 6.64
CA PHE A 280 1.45 20.20 5.73
C PHE A 280 0.11 20.48 6.43
N GLN A 281 -0.92 20.80 5.63
CA GLN A 281 -2.30 20.95 6.13
C GLN A 281 -3.02 19.60 6.07
N ARG A 282 -3.59 19.16 7.20
CA ARG A 282 -4.19 17.82 7.29
C ARG A 282 -5.42 17.69 6.39
N ILE A 283 -5.47 16.59 5.63
CA ILE A 283 -6.64 16.24 4.82
C ILE A 283 -7.60 15.42 5.68
N ARG A 284 -8.83 15.90 5.78
CA ARG A 284 -9.94 15.26 6.50
C ARG A 284 -10.64 14.26 5.58
N ASN A 285 -10.91 13.05 6.07
CA ASN A 285 -11.79 12.12 5.38
C ASN A 285 -13.25 12.64 5.47
N PRO A 286 -13.91 13.00 4.34
CA PRO A 286 -15.26 13.56 4.37
C PRO A 286 -16.32 12.54 4.82
N LYS A 287 -16.11 11.24 4.55
CA LYS A 287 -17.06 10.15 4.84
C LYS A 287 -17.16 9.78 6.33
N VAL A 288 -16.35 10.41 7.18
CA VAL A 288 -16.07 10.01 8.56
C VAL A 288 -16.55 11.06 9.57
N LYS A 289 -17.10 10.62 10.71
CA LYS A 289 -17.62 11.51 11.77
C LYS A 289 -16.49 12.32 12.44
N PRO A 290 -16.73 13.59 12.84
CA PRO A 290 -15.71 14.38 13.54
C PRO A 290 -15.20 13.76 14.84
N ASN A 291 -13.94 14.02 15.17
CA ASN A 291 -13.24 13.51 16.35
C ASN A 291 -13.14 11.97 16.45
N THR A 292 -13.43 11.24 15.38
CA THR A 292 -13.17 9.79 15.33
C THR A 292 -11.72 9.49 14.98
N TYR A 293 -11.31 8.27 15.30
CA TYR A 293 -9.94 7.77 15.12
C TYR A 293 -9.42 8.04 13.68
N ASN A 294 -10.20 7.67 12.66
CA ASN A 294 -9.84 7.71 11.25
C ASN A 294 -10.09 9.05 10.53
N GLU A 295 -10.47 10.12 11.25
CA GLU A 295 -10.87 11.40 10.64
C GLU A 295 -9.80 12.04 9.74
N TRP A 296 -8.51 11.84 10.07
CA TRP A 296 -7.40 12.57 9.43
C TRP A 296 -6.50 11.69 8.56
N ASN A 297 -6.89 10.43 8.33
CA ASN A 297 -6.07 9.45 7.64
C ASN A 297 -5.71 9.86 6.20
N TYR A 298 -6.62 10.52 5.48
CA TYR A 298 -6.39 10.98 4.10
C TYR A 298 -5.22 11.99 3.97
N SER A 299 -4.70 12.50 5.09
CA SER A 299 -3.38 13.16 5.16
C SER A 299 -2.24 12.36 4.50
N LYS A 300 -2.38 11.05 4.35
CA LYS A 300 -1.43 10.18 3.64
C LYS A 300 -1.30 10.50 2.14
N PHE A 301 -2.27 11.21 1.54
CA PHE A 301 -2.16 11.65 0.15
C PHE A 301 -1.07 12.72 -0.03
N CYS A 302 -0.71 13.48 1.02
CA CYS A 302 0.36 14.48 0.96
C CYS A 302 1.74 13.88 0.64
N LEU A 303 1.91 12.56 0.72
CA LEU A 303 3.10 11.86 0.20
C LEU A 303 3.35 12.14 -1.30
N TRP A 304 2.29 12.29 -2.10
CA TRP A 304 2.40 12.64 -3.52
C TRP A 304 2.68 14.12 -3.78
N GLN A 305 2.68 14.98 -2.75
CA GLN A 305 3.08 16.38 -2.87
C GLN A 305 4.60 16.59 -2.73
N LEU A 306 5.35 15.56 -2.33
CA LEU A 306 6.81 15.56 -2.15
C LEU A 306 7.56 15.50 -3.49
N SER A 307 7.12 16.31 -4.45
CA SER A 307 7.64 16.37 -5.83
C SER A 307 9.07 16.91 -5.96
N GLU A 308 9.71 17.27 -4.85
CA GLU A 308 11.16 17.50 -4.78
C GLU A 308 12.00 16.20 -4.73
N TYR A 309 11.36 15.03 -4.72
CA TYR A 309 11.99 13.71 -4.80
C TYR A 309 11.36 12.83 -5.90
N ASP A 310 12.18 12.12 -6.68
CA ASP A 310 11.70 11.21 -7.74
C ASP A 310 10.96 9.98 -7.17
N LYS A 311 11.38 9.49 -6.00
CA LYS A 311 10.87 8.28 -5.36
C LYS A 311 11.10 8.28 -3.86
N ILE A 312 10.15 7.73 -3.11
CA ILE A 312 10.15 7.67 -1.66
C ILE A 312 9.84 6.25 -1.19
N ILE A 313 10.47 5.81 -0.09
CA ILE A 313 9.94 4.69 0.71
C ILE A 313 9.19 5.32 1.88
N PHE A 314 7.87 5.28 1.83
CA PHE A 314 7.03 5.61 2.96
C PHE A 314 7.09 4.52 4.04
N VAL A 315 7.13 4.90 5.31
CA VAL A 315 7.13 4.00 6.47
C VAL A 315 6.26 4.59 7.60
N ASP A 316 5.27 3.84 8.13
CA ASP A 316 4.48 4.25 9.29
C ASP A 316 5.39 4.32 10.54
N ALA A 317 5.21 5.36 11.38
CA ALA A 317 6.09 5.63 12.53
C ALA A 317 5.88 4.71 13.75
N ASP A 318 5.24 3.55 13.56
CA ASP A 318 5.24 2.38 14.46
C ASP A 318 5.99 1.17 13.87
N MET A 319 6.85 1.42 12.87
CA MET A 319 7.82 0.46 12.35
C MET A 319 9.24 0.71 12.87
N LEU A 320 10.08 -0.33 12.79
CA LEU A 320 11.48 -0.32 13.21
C LEU A 320 12.35 -1.00 12.14
N ILE A 321 13.33 -0.27 11.60
CA ILE A 321 14.17 -0.71 10.47
C ILE A 321 15.44 -1.35 11.03
N LEU A 322 15.50 -2.68 10.99
CA LEU A 322 16.59 -3.48 11.56
C LEU A 322 17.74 -3.71 10.56
N ARG A 323 17.49 -3.53 9.26
CA ARG A 323 18.48 -3.69 8.18
C ARG A 323 18.21 -2.67 7.08
N ASN A 324 19.24 -2.35 6.29
CA ASN A 324 19.11 -1.44 5.16
C ASN A 324 18.08 -1.96 4.15
N ILE A 325 17.14 -1.10 3.73
CA ILE A 325 16.04 -1.42 2.78
C ILE A 325 16.14 -0.69 1.43
N TYR A 326 17.32 -0.18 1.05
CA TYR A 326 17.47 0.72 -0.10
C TYR A 326 17.20 0.09 -1.47
N PHE A 327 17.34 -1.24 -1.61
CA PHE A 327 16.96 -1.94 -2.85
C PHE A 327 15.46 -1.74 -3.18
N LEU A 328 14.60 -1.36 -2.22
CA LEU A 328 13.20 -1.03 -2.50
C LEU A 328 13.03 0.18 -3.43
N PHE A 329 14.02 1.07 -3.56
CA PHE A 329 13.98 2.16 -4.55
C PHE A 329 14.06 1.67 -6.01
N GLU A 330 14.49 0.43 -6.25
CA GLU A 330 14.48 -0.20 -7.58
C GLU A 330 13.05 -0.59 -8.02
N PHE A 331 12.10 -0.68 -7.09
CA PHE A 331 10.71 -1.10 -7.34
C PHE A 331 9.82 0.10 -7.72
N PRO A 332 8.80 -0.06 -8.60
CA PRO A 332 7.96 1.05 -9.09
C PRO A 332 6.74 1.36 -8.18
N GLU A 333 6.02 2.46 -8.45
CA GLU A 333 4.77 2.79 -7.76
C GLU A 333 3.58 1.88 -8.17
N ILE A 334 2.75 1.36 -7.25
CA ILE A 334 2.98 1.17 -5.79
C ILE A 334 3.61 -0.20 -5.57
N SER A 335 4.69 -0.25 -4.79
CA SER A 335 5.23 -1.51 -4.27
C SER A 335 5.09 -1.57 -2.75
N ALA A 336 4.44 -2.60 -2.22
CA ALA A 336 4.04 -2.70 -0.81
C ALA A 336 3.91 -4.18 -0.35
N MET A 337 3.72 -4.43 0.95
CA MET A 337 3.73 -5.79 1.53
C MET A 337 2.31 -6.35 1.79
N GLY A 338 2.20 -7.66 2.01
CA GLY A 338 1.02 -8.34 2.53
C GLY A 338 0.58 -8.10 4.01
N ASN A 339 -0.49 -8.79 4.45
CA ASN A 339 -1.07 -9.11 5.79
C ASN A 339 -2.42 -9.98 5.74
N ASP A 340 -3.65 -9.49 5.37
CA ASP A 340 -4.86 -10.27 4.82
C ASP A 340 -5.36 -9.93 3.33
N GLY A 341 -6.21 -10.65 2.58
CA GLY A 341 -6.89 -10.15 1.33
C GLY A 341 -6.15 -9.54 0.09
N THR A 342 -6.90 -8.87 -0.80
CA THR A 342 -6.46 -8.36 -2.14
C THR A 342 -5.60 -7.08 -2.15
N LEU A 343 -4.96 -6.77 -1.03
CA LEU A 343 -5.11 -5.43 -0.47
C LEU A 343 -3.85 -5.01 0.32
N PHE A 344 -2.83 -4.40 -0.29
CA PHE A 344 -1.53 -4.05 0.33
C PHE A 344 -1.51 -3.39 1.74
N ASN A 345 -0.50 -3.66 2.54
CA ASN A 345 -0.19 -2.93 3.76
C ASN A 345 0.33 -1.53 3.44
N SER A 346 -0.46 -0.48 3.70
CA SER A 346 -0.02 0.91 3.42
C SER A 346 1.01 1.46 4.41
N GLY A 347 1.46 0.64 5.37
CA GLY A 347 2.45 1.04 6.35
C GLY A 347 3.88 1.03 5.83
N LEU A 348 4.17 0.29 4.76
CA LEU A 348 5.44 0.44 4.02
C LEU A 348 5.15 0.37 2.53
N MET A 349 5.45 1.46 1.82
CA MET A 349 5.12 1.64 0.40
C MET A 349 6.26 2.33 -0.34
N VAL A 350 6.54 1.91 -1.56
CA VAL A 350 7.33 2.66 -2.54
C VAL A 350 6.37 3.50 -3.38
N VAL A 351 6.63 4.80 -3.44
CA VAL A 351 5.77 5.83 -4.05
C VAL A 351 6.63 6.76 -4.92
N GLU A 352 6.08 7.25 -6.02
CA GLU A 352 6.71 8.13 -7.01
C GLU A 352 5.94 9.48 -7.00
N PRO A 353 6.36 10.47 -6.17
CA PRO A 353 5.56 11.65 -5.89
C PRO A 353 5.17 12.45 -7.13
N SER A 354 3.91 12.88 -7.19
CA SER A 354 3.40 13.69 -8.29
C SER A 354 2.18 14.50 -7.86
N ASN A 355 2.25 15.82 -8.04
CA ASN A 355 1.10 16.70 -7.80
C ASN A 355 -0.11 16.37 -8.69
N VAL A 356 0.09 15.66 -9.81
CA VAL A 356 -0.99 15.12 -10.65
C VAL A 356 -1.69 13.95 -9.95
N THR A 357 -0.93 12.99 -9.40
CA THR A 357 -1.49 11.87 -8.61
C THR A 357 -2.11 12.38 -7.30
N PHE A 358 -1.50 13.36 -6.62
CA PHE A 358 -2.11 14.02 -5.48
C PHE A 358 -3.46 14.63 -5.83
N LYS A 359 -3.55 15.39 -6.94
CA LYS A 359 -4.82 15.95 -7.39
C LYS A 359 -5.84 14.86 -7.75
N LEU A 360 -5.43 13.77 -8.41
CA LEU A 360 -6.29 12.62 -8.67
C LEU A 360 -6.89 12.06 -7.38
N LEU A 361 -6.07 11.87 -6.34
CA LEU A 361 -6.51 11.39 -5.03
C LEU A 361 -7.47 12.37 -4.35
N MET A 362 -7.26 13.68 -4.49
CA MET A 362 -8.12 14.72 -3.91
C MET A 362 -9.46 14.86 -4.64
N ASP A 363 -9.45 14.92 -5.97
CA ASP A 363 -10.65 15.14 -6.80
C ASP A 363 -11.67 13.99 -6.65
N HIS A 364 -11.23 12.75 -6.39
CA HIS A 364 -12.09 11.57 -6.26
C HIS A 364 -12.46 11.20 -4.80
N MET A 365 -12.09 12.02 -3.80
CA MET A 365 -12.33 11.72 -2.37
C MET A 365 -13.78 11.42 -2.01
N ASP A 366 -14.72 12.00 -2.77
CA ASP A 366 -16.15 11.79 -2.57
C ASP A 366 -16.76 10.66 -3.44
N GLU A 367 -16.07 10.22 -4.49
CA GLU A 367 -16.52 9.13 -5.37
C GLU A 367 -16.06 7.75 -4.87
N VAL A 368 -14.82 7.66 -4.40
CA VAL A 368 -14.20 6.38 -4.00
C VAL A 368 -14.52 6.03 -2.55
N VAL A 369 -15.25 4.92 -2.37
CA VAL A 369 -15.69 4.43 -1.05
C VAL A 369 -14.66 3.46 -0.48
N SER A 370 -13.78 3.96 0.38
CA SER A 370 -12.85 3.14 1.15
C SER A 370 -13.57 2.07 2.00
N TYR A 371 -13.38 0.79 1.71
CA TYR A 371 -14.07 -0.33 2.38
C TYR A 371 -13.92 -0.35 3.92
N ASN A 372 -12.81 0.16 4.48
CA ASN A 372 -12.58 0.27 5.93
C ASN A 372 -12.66 1.71 6.47
N GLY A 373 -13.08 2.68 5.65
CA GLY A 373 -13.10 4.10 6.00
C GLY A 373 -11.75 4.75 6.31
N GLY A 374 -10.61 4.15 5.94
CA GLY A 374 -9.26 4.71 6.18
C GLY A 374 -8.52 5.12 4.89
N ASP A 375 -7.33 5.69 5.05
CA ASP A 375 -6.36 5.94 3.97
C ASP A 375 -6.07 4.65 3.19
N GLN A 376 -5.75 3.58 3.91
CA GLN A 376 -5.38 2.32 3.32
C GLN A 376 -6.48 1.79 2.40
N GLY A 377 -7.75 1.85 2.84
CA GLY A 377 -8.87 1.38 2.04
C GLY A 377 -9.09 2.23 0.80
N TYR A 378 -8.95 3.55 0.91
CA TYR A 378 -9.03 4.46 -0.23
C TYR A 378 -7.94 4.19 -1.27
N LEU A 379 -6.68 4.08 -0.83
CA LEU A 379 -5.53 3.82 -1.71
C LEU A 379 -5.68 2.48 -2.46
N LYS A 380 -6.35 1.48 -1.88
CA LYS A 380 -6.59 0.18 -2.52
C LYS A 380 -7.63 0.20 -3.64
N GLU A 381 -8.65 1.04 -3.54
CA GLU A 381 -9.62 1.20 -4.62
C GLU A 381 -9.06 2.05 -5.78
N ILE A 382 -8.09 2.94 -5.50
CA ILE A 382 -7.38 3.74 -6.53
C ILE A 382 -6.29 2.90 -7.23
N PHE A 383 -5.39 2.28 -6.46
CA PHE A 383 -4.22 1.55 -6.94
C PHE A 383 -4.50 0.05 -6.99
N THR A 384 -5.44 -0.35 -7.87
CA THR A 384 -5.88 -1.75 -8.01
C THR A 384 -4.79 -2.68 -8.53
N TRP A 385 -3.83 -2.18 -9.31
CA TRP A 385 -2.59 -2.88 -9.65
C TRP A 385 -1.46 -2.37 -8.77
N TRP A 386 -0.75 -3.29 -8.11
CA TRP A 386 0.36 -2.99 -7.20
C TRP A 386 1.32 -4.19 -7.14
N HIS A 387 2.49 -4.01 -6.53
CA HIS A 387 3.57 -5.00 -6.60
C HIS A 387 4.02 -5.46 -5.21
N HIS A 388 4.10 -6.78 -5.02
CA HIS A 388 4.35 -7.37 -3.70
C HIS A 388 5.84 -7.34 -3.32
N ILE A 389 6.15 -6.77 -2.14
CA ILE A 389 7.48 -6.83 -1.52
C ILE A 389 7.51 -7.93 -0.43
N PRO A 390 8.62 -8.65 -0.22
CA PRO A 390 8.66 -9.81 0.67
C PRO A 390 8.26 -9.52 2.13
N LYS A 391 7.60 -10.47 2.78
CA LYS A 391 7.11 -10.38 4.17
C LYS A 391 8.15 -10.01 5.24
N HIS A 392 9.44 -10.26 4.99
CA HIS A 392 10.52 -9.85 5.89
C HIS A 392 10.87 -8.35 5.80
N MET A 393 10.28 -7.61 4.86
CA MET A 393 10.42 -6.16 4.68
C MET A 393 9.37 -5.33 5.46
N ASN A 394 8.37 -5.96 6.08
CA ASN A 394 7.36 -5.32 6.94
C ASN A 394 6.78 -6.39 7.90
N PHE A 395 7.65 -6.95 8.76
CA PHE A 395 7.29 -8.13 9.54
C PHE A 395 6.45 -7.77 10.77
N LEU A 396 5.17 -8.12 10.69
CA LEU A 396 4.12 -7.73 11.62
C LEU A 396 4.28 -8.37 13.01
N LYS A 397 4.20 -7.57 14.09
CA LYS A 397 4.06 -8.06 15.47
C LYS A 397 2.62 -8.58 15.72
N HIS A 398 2.28 -9.71 15.10
CA HIS A 398 0.98 -10.35 15.27
C HIS A 398 1.05 -11.89 15.30
N PHE A 399 0.28 -12.50 16.19
CA PHE A 399 0.14 -13.93 16.41
C PHE A 399 -1.34 -14.29 16.24
N TRP A 400 -1.67 -14.97 15.13
CA TRP A 400 -3.06 -15.23 14.77
C TRP A 400 -3.63 -16.38 15.61
N ALA A 401 -4.93 -16.36 15.89
CA ALA A 401 -5.59 -17.41 16.68
C ALA A 401 -5.45 -18.83 16.09
N GLY A 402 -5.14 -18.95 14.78
CA GLY A 402 -4.84 -20.22 14.10
C GLY A 402 -3.36 -20.61 14.02
N ASP A 403 -2.43 -19.79 14.53
CA ASP A 403 -0.99 -20.09 14.44
C ASP A 403 -0.61 -21.28 15.33
N LYS A 404 -0.15 -22.37 14.70
CA LYS A 404 0.37 -23.56 15.41
C LYS A 404 1.54 -23.16 16.33
N PRO A 405 1.69 -23.74 17.55
CA PRO A 405 2.73 -23.32 18.51
C PRO A 405 4.18 -23.29 17.99
N LYS A 406 4.52 -24.11 16.97
CA LYS A 406 5.82 -24.06 16.28
C LYS A 406 6.03 -22.74 15.51
N ILE A 407 4.97 -22.17 14.95
CA ILE A 407 5.00 -20.88 14.23
C ILE A 407 5.15 -19.72 15.21
N ASN A 408 4.42 -19.73 16.33
CA ASN A 408 4.58 -18.70 17.37
C ASN A 408 6.00 -18.69 17.94
N ARG A 409 6.57 -19.86 18.23
CA ARG A 409 8.00 -19.99 18.62
C ARG A 409 8.97 -19.51 17.54
N LEU A 410 8.65 -19.67 16.25
CA LEU A 410 9.47 -19.17 15.15
C LEU A 410 9.39 -17.65 15.01
N LYS A 411 8.18 -17.07 15.08
CA LYS A 411 7.95 -15.61 15.11
C LYS A 411 8.71 -14.96 16.26
N THR A 412 8.56 -15.47 17.49
CA THR A 412 9.29 -14.97 18.67
C THR A 412 10.81 -15.01 18.48
N LYS A 413 11.35 -16.06 17.86
CA LYS A 413 12.78 -16.10 17.50
C LYS A 413 13.16 -15.05 16.45
N LEU A 414 12.37 -14.89 15.38
CA LEU A 414 12.62 -13.92 14.31
C LEU A 414 12.75 -12.48 14.83
N PHE A 415 11.97 -12.10 15.85
CA PHE A 415 12.07 -10.78 16.49
C PHE A 415 13.35 -10.58 17.32
N GLY A 416 13.95 -11.65 17.86
CA GLY A 416 15.10 -11.61 18.77
C GLY A 416 16.45 -12.00 18.14
N PHE A 417 16.52 -12.23 16.83
CA PHE A 417 17.77 -12.59 16.16
C PHE A 417 18.80 -11.46 16.18
N ASP A 418 20.06 -11.82 16.39
CA ASP A 418 21.22 -10.93 16.34
C ASP A 418 22.38 -11.65 15.62
N PRO A 419 22.89 -11.15 14.48
CA PRO A 419 22.38 -10.00 13.73
C PRO A 419 20.94 -10.21 13.24
N PRO A 420 20.16 -9.13 13.01
CA PRO A 420 18.77 -9.25 12.58
C PRO A 420 18.59 -9.99 11.26
N VAL A 421 17.61 -10.90 11.22
CA VAL A 421 17.18 -11.57 9.98
C VAL A 421 16.15 -10.73 9.24
N LEU A 422 15.16 -10.22 9.97
CA LEU A 422 14.11 -9.32 9.49
C LEU A 422 14.71 -7.96 9.09
N TYR A 423 14.12 -7.30 8.08
CA TYR A 423 14.54 -5.95 7.67
C TYR A 423 13.75 -4.87 8.38
N VAL A 424 12.44 -5.07 8.57
CA VAL A 424 11.55 -4.15 9.30
C VAL A 424 10.62 -4.95 10.19
N VAL A 425 10.33 -4.44 11.39
CA VAL A 425 9.28 -4.93 12.29
C VAL A 425 8.19 -3.87 12.43
N HIS A 426 6.93 -4.27 12.24
CA HIS A 426 5.76 -3.38 12.35
C HIS A 426 4.97 -3.68 13.62
N TYR A 427 4.93 -2.72 14.55
CA TYR A 427 4.35 -2.89 15.87
C TYR A 427 2.84 -2.63 15.86
N LEU A 428 2.09 -3.57 15.27
CA LEU A 428 0.63 -3.56 15.28
C LEU A 428 0.03 -3.54 16.70
N GLY A 429 -1.26 -3.22 16.77
CA GLY A 429 -2.01 -3.04 18.02
C GLY A 429 -2.01 -1.59 18.54
N TYR A 430 -2.78 -1.35 19.60
CA TYR A 430 -2.88 -0.04 20.27
C TYR A 430 -1.72 0.21 21.23
N ASN A 431 -1.34 -0.79 22.02
CA ASN A 431 -0.24 -0.74 22.98
C ASN A 431 1.12 -0.83 22.26
N LYS A 432 1.62 0.30 21.75
CA LYS A 432 2.96 0.43 21.18
C LYS A 432 4.05 0.24 22.25
N PRO A 433 5.28 -0.22 21.91
CA PRO A 433 6.34 -0.50 22.88
C PRO A 433 6.62 0.65 23.85
N TRP A 434 6.66 1.90 23.34
CA TRP A 434 6.91 3.09 24.13
C TRP A 434 5.77 3.52 25.06
N LEU A 435 4.55 3.05 24.78
CA LEU A 435 3.37 3.24 25.65
C LEU A 435 3.30 2.18 26.77
N CYS A 436 4.05 1.08 26.65
CA CYS A 436 4.29 0.12 27.72
C CYS A 436 5.54 0.52 28.53
N LEU A 437 5.94 -0.31 29.51
CA LEU A 437 7.16 -0.13 30.30
C LEU A 437 8.36 -0.78 29.58
N ARG A 438 9.59 -0.32 29.83
CA ARG A 438 10.79 -0.72 29.08
C ARG A 438 11.07 -2.23 29.12
N ASP A 439 10.79 -2.84 30.25
CA ASP A 439 11.05 -4.25 30.57
C ASP A 439 9.78 -5.12 30.52
N TYR A 440 8.62 -4.56 30.17
CA TYR A 440 7.32 -5.24 30.24
C TYR A 440 6.39 -4.87 29.07
N ASP A 441 6.11 -5.84 28.18
CA ASP A 441 5.13 -5.66 27.09
C ASP A 441 3.70 -5.66 27.66
N CYS A 442 3.12 -4.47 27.79
CA CYS A 442 1.78 -4.26 28.31
C CYS A 442 0.65 -4.79 27.40
N ASN A 443 0.96 -5.37 26.23
CA ASN A 443 0.01 -6.18 25.48
C ASN A 443 -0.42 -7.44 26.27
N TRP A 444 0.39 -7.96 27.21
CA TRP A 444 0.00 -9.08 28.08
C TRP A 444 -1.06 -8.74 29.13
N ASN A 445 -1.29 -7.46 29.43
CA ASN A 445 -2.28 -7.04 30.43
C ASN A 445 -3.75 -7.29 30.01
N VAL A 446 -4.02 -7.51 28.72
CA VAL A 446 -5.38 -7.60 28.18
C VAL A 446 -5.44 -8.76 27.19
N GLU A 447 -6.29 -9.76 27.46
CA GLU A 447 -6.45 -10.96 26.62
C GLU A 447 -6.66 -10.62 25.13
N GLY A 448 -7.51 -9.63 24.82
CA GLY A 448 -7.73 -9.13 23.45
C GLY A 448 -6.52 -8.46 22.77
N TYR A 449 -5.43 -8.21 23.50
CA TYR A 449 -4.15 -7.72 22.97
C TYR A 449 -3.03 -8.77 23.03
N HIS A 450 -3.25 -9.97 23.59
CA HIS A 450 -2.25 -11.06 23.60
C HIS A 450 -1.77 -11.43 22.19
N GLN A 451 -2.63 -11.30 21.18
CA GLN A 451 -2.28 -11.49 19.77
C GLN A 451 -1.20 -10.51 19.25
N PHE A 452 -0.94 -9.40 19.95
CA PHE A 452 0.15 -8.46 19.67
C PHE A 452 1.33 -8.61 20.64
N ALA A 453 1.26 -9.45 21.68
CA ALA A 453 2.26 -9.48 22.74
C ALA A 453 3.53 -10.27 22.36
N SER A 454 4.72 -9.71 22.57
CA SER A 454 5.98 -10.44 22.40
C SER A 454 7.16 -9.75 23.07
N ASP A 455 7.68 -10.37 24.13
CA ASP A 455 8.83 -9.85 24.89
C ASP A 455 10.08 -9.66 24.03
N GLU A 456 10.32 -10.53 23.04
CA GLU A 456 11.47 -10.40 22.13
C GLU A 456 11.31 -9.23 21.15
N ALA A 457 10.11 -9.04 20.58
CA ALA A 457 9.84 -7.86 19.76
C ALA A 457 9.94 -6.57 20.58
N HIS A 458 9.49 -6.61 21.83
CA HIS A 458 9.56 -5.49 22.78
C HIS A 458 11.02 -5.13 23.11
N LYS A 459 11.83 -6.11 23.52
CA LYS A 459 13.28 -5.95 23.75
C LYS A 459 14.01 -5.40 22.52
N THR A 460 13.67 -5.86 21.32
CA THR A 460 14.27 -5.38 20.07
C THR A 460 13.92 -3.92 19.78
N TRP A 461 12.73 -3.45 20.16
CA TRP A 461 12.41 -2.01 20.11
C TRP A 461 13.23 -1.22 21.12
N TRP A 462 13.28 -1.69 22.38
CA TRP A 462 14.02 -1.00 23.44
C TRP A 462 15.54 -0.95 23.20
N ARG A 463 16.11 -1.95 22.53
CA ARG A 463 17.52 -1.93 22.08
C ARG A 463 17.84 -0.72 21.19
N VAL A 464 16.90 -0.29 20.34
CA VAL A 464 17.07 0.91 19.51
C VAL A 464 16.85 2.18 20.35
N HIS A 465 15.83 2.20 21.21
CA HIS A 465 15.60 3.32 22.13
C HIS A 465 16.83 3.64 22.99
N ASP A 466 17.42 2.61 23.61
CA ASP A 466 18.54 2.75 24.52
C ASP A 466 19.84 3.17 23.81
N ALA A 467 19.89 3.01 22.49
CA ALA A 467 20.96 3.53 21.63
C ALA A 467 20.75 4.99 21.19
N MET A 468 19.56 5.58 21.43
CA MET A 468 19.33 7.01 21.20
C MET A 468 20.02 7.86 22.29
N PRO A 469 20.49 9.09 21.97
CA PRO A 469 20.88 10.08 22.97
C PRO A 469 19.75 10.36 23.99
N GLU A 470 20.11 10.62 25.25
CA GLU A 470 19.13 10.92 26.32
C GLU A 470 18.17 12.07 25.97
N SER A 471 18.63 13.05 25.19
CA SER A 471 17.80 14.16 24.71
C SER A 471 16.62 13.69 23.85
N LEU A 472 16.78 12.60 23.11
CA LEU A 472 15.71 11.98 22.31
C LEU A 472 14.86 10.99 23.14
N GLN A 473 15.48 10.23 24.04
CA GLN A 473 14.77 9.33 24.96
C GLN A 473 13.70 10.08 25.80
N ARG A 474 13.90 11.36 26.08
CA ARG A 474 12.91 12.21 26.79
C ARG A 474 11.56 12.35 26.07
N PHE A 475 11.50 12.21 24.73
CA PHE A 475 10.24 12.17 23.99
C PHE A 475 9.46 10.85 24.16
N CYS A 476 10.07 9.84 24.81
CA CYS A 476 9.48 8.55 25.14
C CYS A 476 9.04 8.45 26.62
N LEU A 477 8.99 9.55 27.37
CA LEU A 477 8.49 9.56 28.75
C LEU A 477 6.98 9.31 28.83
N LEU A 478 6.56 8.60 29.87
CA LEU A 478 5.14 8.27 30.12
C LEU A 478 4.44 9.42 30.87
N ARG A 479 3.22 9.75 30.46
CA ARG A 479 2.29 10.59 31.23
C ARG A 479 1.87 9.89 32.53
N SER A 480 1.59 10.65 33.57
CA SER A 480 1.12 10.15 34.87
C SER A 480 -0.13 9.29 34.73
N GLU A 481 -1.07 9.71 33.89
CA GLU A 481 -2.26 8.93 33.50
C GLU A 481 -1.91 7.55 32.94
N GLN A 482 -0.95 7.46 32.02
CA GLN A 482 -0.53 6.20 31.42
C GLN A 482 0.22 5.31 32.42
N LYS A 483 1.04 5.88 33.32
CA LYS A 483 1.69 5.13 34.42
C LYS A 483 0.65 4.47 35.33
N ALA A 484 -0.34 5.24 35.78
CA ALA A 484 -1.44 4.76 36.61
C ALA A 484 -2.22 3.64 35.91
N LYS A 485 -2.57 3.84 34.62
CA LYS A 485 -3.23 2.82 33.81
C LYS A 485 -2.44 1.51 33.73
N LEU A 486 -1.15 1.58 33.40
CA LEU A 486 -0.30 0.40 33.20
C LEU A 486 -0.21 -0.48 34.46
N ASP A 487 -0.06 0.14 35.64
CA ASP A 487 -0.04 -0.62 36.89
C ASP A 487 -1.43 -1.07 37.35
N TRP A 488 -2.49 -0.29 37.07
CA TRP A 488 -3.87 -0.74 37.32
C TRP A 488 -4.22 -1.98 36.50
N ASP A 489 -3.94 -1.94 35.19
CA ASP A 489 -4.17 -3.05 34.26
C ASP A 489 -3.41 -4.31 34.74
N ARG A 490 -2.13 -4.16 35.11
CA ARG A 490 -1.29 -5.24 35.65
C ARG A 490 -1.80 -5.78 36.99
N ARG A 491 -2.34 -4.93 37.88
CA ARG A 491 -3.00 -5.37 39.12
C ARG A 491 -4.29 -6.13 38.87
N GLN A 492 -4.98 -5.94 37.74
CA GLN A 492 -6.15 -6.77 37.42
C GLN A 492 -5.75 -8.17 36.92
N THR A 493 -4.62 -8.32 36.21
CA THR A 493 -4.15 -9.64 35.75
C THR A 493 -3.57 -10.51 36.87
N ASP A 494 -2.99 -9.90 37.92
CA ASP A 494 -2.69 -10.57 39.20
C ASP A 494 -3.98 -11.09 39.89
N LYS A 495 -4.95 -10.20 40.14
CA LYS A 495 -6.26 -10.57 40.74
C LYS A 495 -6.97 -11.66 39.94
N GLY A 496 -6.94 -11.56 38.61
CA GLY A 496 -7.48 -12.54 37.67
C GLY A 496 -6.64 -13.80 37.50
N LYS A 497 -5.43 -13.83 38.08
CA LYS A 497 -4.45 -14.93 38.03
C LYS A 497 -4.19 -15.43 36.60
N TYR A 498 -3.91 -14.49 35.71
CA TYR A 498 -3.56 -14.75 34.31
C TYR A 498 -2.44 -15.79 34.21
N ILE A 499 -2.64 -16.76 33.29
CA ILE A 499 -1.93 -18.05 33.25
C ILE A 499 -0.49 -17.90 32.73
N ASP A 500 -0.25 -16.91 31.86
CA ASP A 500 1.09 -16.45 31.44
C ASP A 500 1.98 -16.11 32.65
N GLY A 501 1.41 -15.52 33.70
CA GLY A 501 2.12 -15.07 34.89
C GLY A 501 2.97 -13.81 34.67
N HIS A 502 2.83 -13.11 33.54
CA HIS A 502 3.66 -11.95 33.17
C HIS A 502 3.61 -10.84 34.23
N TRP A 503 2.46 -10.63 34.86
CA TRP A 503 2.25 -9.65 35.94
C TRP A 503 3.23 -9.75 37.12
N LYS A 504 3.91 -10.89 37.29
CA LYS A 504 4.96 -11.14 38.30
C LYS A 504 6.32 -10.54 37.96
N ILE A 505 6.53 -10.07 36.72
CA ILE A 505 7.76 -9.41 36.30
C ILE A 505 7.97 -8.17 37.19
N LYS A 506 9.15 -8.11 37.83
CA LYS A 506 9.59 -6.93 38.57
C LYS A 506 9.89 -5.82 37.56
N ILE A 507 9.29 -4.65 37.75
CA ILE A 507 9.54 -3.47 36.92
C ILE A 507 10.78 -2.72 37.43
N GLU A 508 11.66 -2.35 36.50
CA GLU A 508 12.88 -1.55 36.70
C GLU A 508 12.96 -0.35 35.72
N ASP A 509 11.83 0.02 35.10
CA ASP A 509 11.75 1.18 34.19
C ASP A 509 11.76 2.53 34.94
N ASN A 510 12.92 3.20 34.92
CA ASN A 510 13.16 4.55 35.45
C ASN A 510 12.15 5.62 34.98
N ARG A 511 11.40 5.38 33.89
CA ARG A 511 10.33 6.29 33.45
C ARG A 511 9.12 6.30 34.38
N LEU A 512 8.99 5.36 35.32
CA LEU A 512 8.00 5.46 36.41
C LEU A 512 8.31 6.64 37.35
N GLU A 513 9.57 6.80 37.72
CA GLU A 513 10.05 7.89 38.59
C GLU A 513 10.26 9.20 37.81
N THR A 514 10.72 9.11 36.56
CA THR A 514 11.02 10.29 35.72
C THR A 514 9.75 10.90 35.14
N CYS A 515 9.60 12.23 35.20
CA CYS A 515 8.39 12.93 34.73
C CYS A 515 8.72 14.24 34.00
N PHE A 516 7.87 14.62 33.04
CA PHE A 516 7.91 15.92 32.34
C PHE A 516 6.71 16.82 32.67
N GLU A 517 5.71 16.29 33.39
CA GLU A 517 4.51 17.00 33.81
C GLU A 517 4.76 17.71 35.15
N THR A 518 4.31 18.96 35.29
CA THR A 518 4.50 19.79 36.50
C THR A 518 3.93 19.15 37.77
N PHE A 519 2.92 18.29 37.61
CA PHE A 519 2.34 17.48 38.68
C PHE A 519 2.43 16.01 38.28
N CYS A 520 3.42 15.30 38.83
CA CYS A 520 3.59 13.88 38.61
C CYS A 520 3.30 13.09 39.88
N ASN A 521 2.03 12.74 40.10
CA ASN A 521 1.63 11.83 41.16
C ASN A 521 0.64 10.79 40.63
N TRP A 522 1.18 9.88 39.82
CA TRP A 522 0.42 8.80 39.21
C TRP A 522 -0.08 7.78 40.24
N GLU A 523 0.57 7.67 41.41
CA GLU A 523 0.11 6.82 42.52
C GLU A 523 -1.21 7.31 43.11
N ILE A 524 -1.41 8.64 43.26
CA ILE A 524 -2.71 9.20 43.65
C ILE A 524 -3.76 9.01 42.54
N MET A 525 -3.37 9.13 41.25
CA MET A 525 -4.29 8.85 40.14
C MET A 525 -4.77 7.39 40.14
N LEU A 526 -3.91 6.45 40.58
CA LEU A 526 -4.21 5.02 40.69
C LEU A 526 -5.23 4.71 41.80
N LEU A 527 -5.29 5.50 42.88
CA LEU A 527 -6.24 5.27 43.99
C LEU A 527 -7.69 5.36 43.54
N ASN A 528 -8.01 6.30 42.65
CA ASN A 528 -9.37 6.55 42.15
C ASN A 528 -9.63 5.84 40.80
N TRP A 529 -8.69 5.00 40.34
CA TRP A 529 -8.73 4.46 38.99
C TRP A 529 -9.74 3.31 38.87
N GLY A 530 -10.74 3.51 38.02
CA GLY A 530 -11.88 2.59 37.86
C GLY A 530 -13.10 2.94 38.70
N GLU A 531 -13.08 4.00 39.51
CA GLU A 531 -14.28 4.53 40.15
C GLU A 531 -15.16 5.27 39.12
N THR A 532 -16.43 4.91 39.01
CA THR A 532 -17.36 5.49 38.03
C THR A 532 -17.90 6.86 38.49
N ASN A 533 -17.06 7.88 38.42
CA ASN A 533 -17.48 9.26 38.68
C ASN A 533 -18.46 9.75 37.58
N THR A 534 -19.73 9.89 37.95
CA THR A 534 -20.84 10.32 37.07
C THR A 534 -20.87 11.83 36.81
N THR A 535 -19.75 12.41 36.40
CA THR A 535 -19.61 13.82 35.98
C THR A 535 -18.44 14.03 35.01
N GLY A 536 -18.58 13.57 33.77
CA GLY A 536 -17.58 13.83 32.70
C GLY A 536 -17.92 13.18 31.36
N ASN A 537 -18.05 13.98 30.30
CA ASN A 537 -18.38 13.48 28.96
C ASN A 537 -17.12 13.00 28.20
N SER A 538 -16.79 11.72 28.31
CA SER A 538 -15.80 11.05 27.44
C SER A 538 -16.13 9.57 27.25
N SER A 539 -17.04 9.26 26.32
CA SER A 539 -17.53 7.91 26.06
C SER A 539 -16.60 7.09 25.14
N ILE A 540 -15.74 6.25 25.71
CA ILE A 540 -15.46 4.89 25.18
C ILE A 540 -15.39 3.95 26.39
N ALA A 541 -16.44 3.14 26.57
CA ALA A 541 -16.43 2.00 27.49
C ALA A 541 -16.58 0.72 26.67
N ALA A 542 -15.53 -0.08 26.59
CA ALA A 542 -15.57 -1.39 25.94
C ALA A 542 -16.22 -2.41 26.90
N SER A 543 -17.51 -2.69 26.72
CA SER A 543 -18.25 -3.64 27.55
C SER A 543 -17.92 -5.10 27.19
N SER A 544 -17.20 -5.80 28.06
CA SER A 544 -16.84 -7.21 27.88
C SER A 544 -18.08 -8.14 27.91
N PRO A 545 -18.31 -8.98 26.88
CA PRO A 545 -19.36 -10.00 26.93
C PRO A 545 -18.93 -11.16 27.86
N SER A 546 -19.70 -11.41 28.93
CA SER A 546 -19.41 -12.51 29.86
C SER A 546 -19.89 -13.87 29.31
N LEU A 547 -19.01 -14.57 28.59
CA LEU A 547 -19.25 -15.93 28.10
C LEU A 547 -19.26 -16.95 29.26
N LYS A 548 -20.43 -17.15 29.87
CA LYS A 548 -20.65 -18.27 30.79
C LYS A 548 -20.64 -19.59 30.03
N THR A 549 -19.66 -20.44 30.34
CA THR A 549 -19.59 -21.82 29.86
C THR A 549 -20.82 -22.62 30.31
N ALA A 550 -21.64 -23.08 29.36
CA ALA A 550 -22.73 -24.00 29.60
C ALA A 550 -22.49 -25.28 28.79
N ALA A 551 -21.97 -26.32 29.45
CA ALA A 551 -21.79 -27.62 28.81
C ALA A 551 -23.14 -28.30 28.55
N LYS A 552 -23.32 -28.87 27.35
CA LYS A 552 -24.34 -29.87 27.06
C LYS A 552 -23.73 -31.02 26.26
N THR A 553 -23.80 -32.20 26.84
CA THR A 553 -23.50 -33.50 26.22
C THR A 553 -24.69 -34.01 25.43
N SER A 554 -24.44 -35.00 24.56
CA SER A 554 -25.40 -35.76 23.74
C SER A 554 -26.17 -34.96 22.67
N LEU A 555 -26.49 -35.54 21.52
CA LEU A 555 -26.34 -36.95 21.08
C LEU A 555 -25.81 -36.99 19.64
#